data_AF-A0A0R2TBF0-F1
#
_entry.id   AF-A0A0R2TBF0-F1
#
_cell.length_a   1.000
_cell.length_b   1.000
_cell.length_c   1.000
_cell.angle_alpha   90.00
_cell.angle_beta   90.00
_cell.angle_gamma   90.00
#
_symmetry.space_group_name_H-M   'P 1'
#
loop_
_entity.id
_entity.type
_entity.pdbx_description
1 polymer ?
#
loop_
_entity_poly.entity_id
_entity_poly.type
_entity_poly.pdbx_seq_one_letter_code
_entity_poly.pdbx_strand_id
1 'polypeptide(L)'
;MDTERARDQRTRISQHGRVLYNPENTASYSGHNLLNLRTQYTVNDSVQIYANILNLDNREYAERADWTSFTDDRYFPGEPRRAFIGITINY
;
A
#
# COMPACT_ATOMS: atom_id res chain seq x y z
N MET A 1 21.24 25.56 26.95
CA MET A 1 21.39 24.10 26.80
C MET A 1 19.99 23.54 26.85
N ASP A 2 19.38 23.29 25.69
CA ASP A 2 17.97 22.91 25.60
C ASP A 2 17.85 21.80 24.54
N THR A 3 18.13 20.57 24.97
CA THR A 3 18.05 19.37 24.11
C THR A 3 16.76 18.62 24.41
N GLU A 4 15.65 19.26 24.09
CA GLU A 4 14.33 18.63 24.01
C GLU A 4 13.85 18.62 22.56
N ARG A 5 14.70 18.17 21.62
CA ARG A 5 14.24 17.84 20.27
C ARG A 5 13.52 16.50 20.34
N ALA A 6 12.20 16.57 20.46
CA ALA A 6 11.30 15.42 20.55
C ALA A 6 11.60 14.40 19.44
N ARG A 7 11.87 13.15 19.85
CA ARG A 7 11.89 11.99 18.97
C ARG A 7 10.48 11.82 18.40
N ASP A 8 10.27 12.25 17.15
CA ASP A 8 8.97 12.19 16.49
C ASP A 8 8.78 10.82 15.83
N GLN A 9 7.74 10.10 16.26
CA GLN A 9 7.31 8.85 15.65
C GLN A 9 5.95 9.06 14.98
N ARG A 10 5.88 8.75 13.69
CA ARG A 10 4.64 8.82 12.90
C ARG A 10 4.30 7.45 12.36
N THR A 11 3.08 6.99 12.66
CA THR A 11 2.54 5.76 12.11
C THR A 11 1.24 6.08 11.39
N ARG A 12 1.07 5.57 10.17
CA ARG A 12 -0.14 5.75 9.36
C ARG A 12 -0.60 4.40 8.86
N ILE A 13 -1.88 4.14 9.05
CA ILE A 13 -2.59 3.00 8.48
C ILE A 13 -3.54 3.57 7.42
N SER A 14 -3.55 2.98 6.22
CA SER A 14 -4.47 3.38 5.16
C SER A 14 -5.18 2.18 4.55
N GLN A 15 -6.45 2.36 4.23
CA GLN A 15 -7.28 1.38 3.53
C GLN A 15 -7.63 1.93 2.16
N HIS A 16 -7.39 1.15 1.10
CA HIS A 16 -7.78 1.50 -0.26
C HIS A 16 -8.72 0.45 -0.82
N GLY A 17 -9.97 0.85 -1.06
CA GLY A 17 -10.97 0.06 -1.77
C GLY A 17 -10.97 0.41 -3.25
N ARG A 18 -11.08 -0.58 -4.13
CA ARG A 18 -11.32 -0.37 -5.56
C ARG A 18 -12.51 -1.19 -6.01
N VAL A 19 -13.23 -0.72 -7.02
CA VAL A 19 -14.19 -1.52 -7.79
C VAL A 19 -13.58 -1.68 -9.18
N LEU A 20 -13.63 -2.89 -9.72
CA LEU A 20 -13.11 -3.17 -11.06
C LEU A 20 -14.28 -3.23 -12.03
N TYR A 21 -14.09 -2.61 -13.18
CA TYR A 21 -15.01 -2.67 -14.31
C TYR A 21 -14.32 -3.34 -15.47
N ASN A 22 -15.08 -4.07 -16.28
CA ASN A 22 -14.59 -4.54 -17.57
C ASN A 22 -14.32 -3.34 -18.51
N PRO A 23 -13.55 -3.51 -19.59
CA PRO A 23 -13.20 -2.41 -20.50
C PRO A 23 -14.40 -1.68 -21.10
N GLU A 24 -15.53 -2.37 -21.27
CA GLU A 24 -16.79 -1.83 -21.80
C GLU A 24 -17.64 -1.13 -20.73
N ASN A 25 -17.24 -1.19 -19.46
CA ASN A 25 -17.96 -0.64 -18.30
C ASN A 25 -19.40 -1.18 -18.13
N THR A 26 -19.63 -2.41 -18.58
CA THR A 26 -20.93 -3.10 -18.56
C THR A 26 -21.05 -4.12 -17.41
N ALA A 27 -19.93 -4.52 -16.80
CA ALA A 27 -19.89 -5.42 -15.65
C ALA A 27 -18.92 -4.90 -14.58
N SER A 28 -19.27 -5.11 -13.31
CA SER A 28 -18.44 -4.73 -12.17
C SER A 28 -18.15 -5.94 -11.29
N TYR A 29 -16.94 -5.99 -10.74
CA TYR A 29 -16.48 -7.05 -9.86
C TYR A 29 -16.25 -6.48 -8.46
N SER A 30 -16.49 -7.30 -7.43
CA SER A 30 -16.12 -6.91 -6.06
C SER A 30 -14.62 -6.70 -6.04
N GLY A 31 -14.16 -5.45 -5.98
CA GLY A 31 -12.74 -5.23 -5.83
C GLY A 31 -12.31 -5.46 -4.39
N HIS A 32 -11.20 -4.86 -4.02
CA HIS A 32 -10.44 -5.26 -2.85
C HIS A 32 -10.16 -4.07 -1.96
N ASN A 33 -10.20 -4.31 -0.65
CA ASN A 33 -9.71 -3.38 0.36
C ASN A 33 -8.30 -3.81 0.74
N LEU A 34 -7.32 -2.93 0.51
CA LEU A 34 -5.93 -3.17 0.90
C LEU A 34 -5.57 -2.29 2.09
N LEU A 35 -5.11 -2.93 3.16
CA LEU A 35 -4.58 -2.29 4.35
C LEU A 35 -3.07 -2.09 4.17
N ASN A 36 -2.58 -0.87 4.35
CA ASN A 36 -1.16 -0.55 4.29
C ASN A 36 -0.71 0.11 5.60
N LEU A 37 0.47 -0.26 6.09
CA LEU A 37 1.09 0.33 7.26
C LEU A 37 2.36 1.08 6.85
N ARG A 38 2.50 2.31 7.31
CA ARG A 38 3.69 3.13 7.10
C ARG A 38 4.12 3.74 8.41
N THR A 39 5.35 3.49 8.81
CA THR A 39 5.93 3.99 10.06
C THR A 39 7.21 4.75 9.75
N GLN A 40 7.40 5.85 10.45
CA GLN A 40 8.55 6.73 10.32
C GLN A 40 9.00 7.18 11.70
N TYR A 41 10.32 7.21 11.89
CA TYR A 41 10.95 7.60 13.14
C TYR A 41 12.09 8.57 12.86
N THR A 42 12.00 9.77 13.41
CA THR A 42 13.06 10.78 13.32
C THR A 42 14.06 10.55 14.44
N VAL A 43 15.26 10.09 14.09
CA VAL A 43 16.35 9.80 15.04
C VAL A 43 16.94 11.12 15.55
N ASN A 44 17.17 12.05 14.63
CA ASN A 44 17.63 13.42 14.86
C ASN A 44 17.30 14.28 13.63
N ASP A 45 17.72 15.55 13.62
CA ASP A 45 17.39 16.49 12.54
C ASP A 45 17.92 16.09 11.15
N SER A 46 18.96 15.25 11.12
CA SER A 46 19.63 14.80 9.90
C SER A 46 19.27 13.37 9.51
N VAL A 47 18.67 12.58 10.40
CA VAL A 47 18.48 11.14 10.17
C VAL A 47 17.06 10.70 10.48
N GLN A 48 16.45 10.02 9.52
CA GLN A 48 15.12 9.44 9.64
C GLN A 48 15.11 8.01 9.14
N ILE A 49 14.40 7.15 9.86
CA ILE A 49 14.21 5.74 9.49
C ILE A 49 12.73 5.55 9.16
N TYR A 50 12.43 4.77 8.13
CA TYR A 50 11.06 4.42 7.79
C TYR A 50 10.91 2.94 7.46
N ALA A 51 9.73 2.39 7.76
CA ALA A 51 9.32 1.06 7.39
C ALA A 51 7.91 1.11 6.80
N ASN A 52 7.69 0.39 5.71
CA ASN A 52 6.40 0.32 5.05
C ASN A 52 6.05 -1.15 4.80
N ILE A 53 4.80 -1.49 5.07
CA ILE A 53 4.21 -2.80 4.75
C ILE A 53 2.97 -2.53 3.90
N LEU A 54 3.01 -3.02 2.66
CA LEU A 54 1.90 -2.98 1.73
C LEU A 54 1.15 -4.30 1.77
N ASN A 55 -0.18 -4.25 1.65
CA ASN A 55 -1.06 -5.41 1.78
C ASN A 55 -0.81 -6.14 3.11
N LEU A 56 -0.98 -5.41 4.22
CA LEU A 56 -0.71 -5.84 5.59
C LEU A 56 -1.46 -7.13 5.96
N ASP A 57 -2.67 -7.32 5.42
CA ASP A 57 -3.48 -8.52 5.66
C ASP A 57 -3.12 -9.69 4.72
N ASN A 58 -2.19 -9.50 3.78
CA ASN A 58 -1.84 -10.46 2.71
C ASN A 58 -3.07 -10.97 1.96
N ARG A 59 -3.97 -10.06 1.59
CA ARG A 59 -5.16 -10.39 0.83
C ARG A 59 -4.77 -10.68 -0.62
N GLU A 60 -5.22 -11.81 -1.15
CA GLU A 60 -5.19 -12.04 -2.60
C GLU A 60 -6.23 -11.15 -3.27
N TYR A 61 -5.80 -10.44 -4.31
CA TYR A 61 -6.66 -9.53 -5.04
C TYR A 61 -6.27 -9.49 -6.51
N ALA A 62 -7.23 -9.13 -7.37
CA ALA A 62 -6.96 -8.85 -8.76
C ALA A 62 -6.78 -7.34 -8.97
N GLU A 63 -5.76 -6.91 -9.71
CA GLU A 63 -5.60 -5.51 -10.12
C GLU A 63 -6.51 -5.14 -11.29
N ARG A 64 -6.83 -6.12 -12.12
CA ARG A 64 -7.75 -6.02 -13.25
C ARG A 64 -8.49 -7.33 -13.42
N ALA A 65 -9.74 -7.24 -13.84
CA ALA A 65 -10.52 -8.35 -14.33
C ALA A 65 -10.94 -8.00 -15.76
N ASP A 66 -10.59 -8.86 -16.71
CA ASP A 66 -10.99 -8.71 -18.10
C ASP A 66 -12.08 -9.73 -18.40
N TRP A 67 -13.23 -9.24 -18.88
CA TRP A 67 -14.32 -10.05 -19.41
C TRP A 67 -14.48 -9.77 -20.89
N THR A 68 -14.55 -10.82 -21.70
CA THR A 68 -15.00 -10.71 -23.09
C THR A 68 -16.01 -11.81 -23.34
N SER A 69 -17.01 -11.58 -24.21
CA SER A 69 -18.01 -12.59 -24.56
C SER A 69 -17.45 -13.85 -25.24
N PHE A 70 -16.15 -13.86 -25.59
CA PHE A 70 -15.46 -14.94 -26.30
C PHE A 70 -14.41 -15.67 -25.44
N THR A 71 -14.08 -15.17 -24.24
CA THR A 71 -13.10 -15.78 -23.34
C THR A 71 -13.66 -15.90 -21.93
N ASP A 72 -13.27 -16.96 -21.22
CA ASP A 72 -13.59 -17.12 -19.79
C ASP A 72 -13.00 -15.98 -18.94
N ASP A 73 -13.44 -15.85 -17.68
CA ASP A 73 -13.00 -14.79 -16.77
C ASP A 73 -11.47 -14.78 -16.59
N ARG A 74 -10.82 -13.63 -16.86
CA ARG A 74 -9.37 -13.46 -16.66
C ARG A 74 -9.08 -12.48 -15.54
N TYR A 75 -8.40 -12.97 -14.51
CA TYR A 75 -7.96 -12.18 -13.36
C TYR A 75 -6.46 -11.91 -13.43
N PHE A 76 -6.06 -10.66 -13.23
CA PHE A 76 -4.66 -10.26 -13.12
C PHE A 76 -4.33 -10.09 -11.64
N PRO A 77 -3.66 -11.07 -11.00
CA PRO A 77 -3.37 -11.01 -9.58
C PRO A 77 -2.46 -9.81 -9.28
N GLY A 78 -2.79 -9.08 -8.22
CA GLY A 78 -1.97 -8.02 -7.68
C GLY A 78 -0.80 -8.53 -6.86
N GLU A 79 0.02 -7.61 -6.38
CA GLU A 79 1.22 -7.97 -5.63
C GLU A 79 0.89 -8.55 -4.23
N PRO A 80 1.59 -9.61 -3.79
CA PRO A 80 1.45 -10.13 -2.44
C PRO A 80 1.98 -9.12 -1.40
N ARG A 81 1.86 -9.46 -0.10
CA ARG A 81 2.42 -8.62 0.97
C ARG A 81 3.89 -8.29 0.70
N ARG A 82 4.22 -7.00 0.74
CA ARG A 82 5.59 -6.51 0.54
C ARG A 82 5.99 -5.55 1.65
N ALA A 83 7.21 -5.69 2.16
CA ALA A 83 7.77 -4.81 3.15
C ALA A 83 9.08 -4.18 2.67
N PHE A 84 9.31 -2.93 3.04
CA PHE A 84 10.55 -2.21 2.74
C PHE A 84 10.91 -1.28 3.90
N ILE A 85 12.20 -1.21 4.19
CA ILE A 85 12.80 -0.36 5.22
C ILE A 85 13.84 0.54 4.56
N GLY A 86 13.98 1.76 5.05
CA GLY A 86 14.98 2.70 4.54
C GLY A 86 15.38 3.76 5.55
N ILE A 87 16.43 4.49 5.19
CA ILE A 87 17.00 5.58 5.96
C ILE A 87 17.12 6.79 5.04
N THR A 88 16.72 7.95 5.53
CA THR A 88 16.94 9.25 4.88
C THR A 88 17.97 10.02 5.70
N ILE A 89 19.00 10.54 5.01
CA ILE A 89 20.05 11.36 5.60
C ILE A 89 20.02 12.74 4.93
N ASN A 90 19.80 13.79 5.71
CA ASN A 90 19.88 15.18 5.27
C ASN A 90 21.23 15.76 5.71
N TYR A 91 21.97 16.32 4.75
CA TYR A 91 23.31 16.91 4.93
C TYR A 91 23.32 18.39 4.55
#